data_AF-A0A849BZ83-F1
#
_entry.id   AF-A0A849BZ83-F1
#
_cell.length_a   1.000
_cell.length_b   1.000
_cell.length_c   1.000
_cell.angle_alpha   90.00
_cell.angle_beta   90.00
_cell.angle_gamma   90.00
#
_symmetry.space_group_name_H-M   'P 1'
#
loop_
_entity.id
_entity.type
_entity.pdbx_description
1 polymer ?
#
loop_
_entity_poly.entity_id
_entity_poly.type
_entity_poly.pdbx_seq_one_letter_code
_entity_poly.pdbx_strand_id
1 'polypeptide(L)'
;MITDYAQQIDKRRYPGDEEWLELDAPLMDHLTQTAGQRGIDTRLPELISSLTRAGISAGFGLESFASLIEIIHGSTDEHGT
;
A
#
# COMPACT_ATOMS: atom_id res chain seq x y z
N MET A 1 13.09 6.04 4.82
CA MET A 1 12.59 5.94 6.23
C MET A 1 11.14 6.40 6.31
N ILE A 2 10.35 5.99 7.31
CA ILE A 2 8.94 6.42 7.45
C ILE A 2 8.78 7.96 7.49
N THR A 3 9.82 8.67 7.91
CA THR A 3 9.90 10.14 7.90
C THR A 3 9.83 10.74 6.49
N ASP A 4 10.19 9.99 5.45
CA ASP A 4 10.22 10.48 4.08
C ASP A 4 8.85 10.39 3.40
N TYR A 5 7.96 9.53 3.90
CA TYR A 5 6.62 9.35 3.33
C TYR A 5 5.80 10.62 3.35
N ALA A 6 5.89 11.45 4.40
CA ALA A 6 5.20 12.73 4.45
C ALA A 6 5.61 13.64 3.27
N GLN A 7 6.92 13.72 2.98
CA GLN A 7 7.43 14.50 1.86
C GLN A 7 7.02 13.91 0.50
N GLN A 8 6.97 12.58 0.37
CA GLN A 8 6.50 11.92 -0.85
C GLN A 8 5.03 12.25 -1.13
N ILE A 9 4.19 12.19 -0.08
CA ILE A 9 2.76 12.53 -0.14
C ILE A 9 2.58 14.02 -0.48
N ASP A 10 3.26 14.92 0.21
CA ASP A 10 3.18 16.37 -0.05
C ASP A 10 3.56 16.72 -1.49
N LYS A 11 4.55 16.01 -2.06
CA LYS A 11 5.03 16.20 -3.43
C LYS A 11 4.27 15.35 -4.46
N ARG A 12 3.38 14.45 -4.01
CA ARG A 12 2.70 13.44 -4.83
C ARG A 12 3.65 12.69 -5.76
N ARG A 13 4.78 12.24 -5.22
CA ARG A 13 5.82 11.52 -5.95
C ARG A 13 6.37 10.40 -5.07
N TYR A 14 6.28 9.16 -5.53
CA TYR A 14 6.46 7.97 -4.71
C TYR A 14 7.59 7.07 -5.25
N PRO A 15 8.85 7.55 -5.26
CA PRO A 15 9.96 6.82 -5.86
C PRO A 15 10.09 5.40 -5.26
N GLY A 16 10.08 4.39 -6.13
CA GLY A 16 10.21 2.97 -5.76
C GLY A 16 11.63 2.42 -5.87
N ASP A 17 12.64 3.25 -5.65
CA ASP A 17 14.06 2.89 -5.77
C ASP A 17 14.58 2.02 -4.61
N GLU A 18 13.97 2.13 -3.43
CA GLU A 18 14.32 1.31 -2.25
C GLU A 18 13.29 0.21 -1.96
N GLU A 19 12.01 0.49 -2.20
CA GLU A 19 10.84 -0.34 -1.87
C GLU A 19 9.70 -0.02 -2.82
N TRP A 20 8.93 -1.03 -3.25
CA TRP A 20 7.75 -0.83 -4.08
C TRP A 20 6.65 -1.86 -3.78
N LEU A 21 5.40 -1.52 -4.10
CA LEU A 21 4.24 -2.33 -3.70
C LEU A 21 4.30 -3.79 -4.19
N GLU A 22 4.74 -4.05 -5.42
CA GLU A 22 4.86 -5.42 -5.94
C GLU A 22 5.93 -6.25 -5.20
N LEU A 23 6.98 -5.60 -4.68
CA LEU A 23 7.98 -6.26 -3.83
C LEU A 23 7.40 -6.63 -2.46
N ASP A 24 6.60 -5.74 -1.90
CA ASP A 24 6.06 -5.87 -0.54
C ASP A 24 4.83 -6.79 -0.45
N ALA A 25 4.05 -6.93 -1.52
CA ALA A 25 2.81 -7.70 -1.51
C ALA A 25 3.00 -9.18 -1.06
N PRO A 26 4.00 -9.95 -1.56
CA PRO A 26 4.23 -11.31 -1.08
C PRO A 26 4.67 -11.36 0.39
N LEU A 27 5.37 -10.33 0.89
CA LEU A 27 5.78 -10.24 2.29
C LEU A 27 4.57 -10.03 3.21
N MET A 28 3.61 -9.21 2.80
CA MET A 28 2.36 -8.98 3.54
C MET A 28 1.47 -10.23 3.58
N ASP A 29 1.42 -11.00 2.48
CA ASP A 29 0.73 -12.29 2.46
C ASP A 29 1.35 -13.27 3.47
N HIS A 30 2.68 -13.37 3.48
CA HIS A 30 3.39 -14.24 4.42
C HIS A 30 3.19 -13.80 5.87
N LEU A 31 3.23 -12.49 6.16
CA LEU A 31 2.97 -11.93 7.48
C LEU A 31 1.57 -12.31 7.97
N THR A 32 0.55 -12.11 7.12
CA THR A 32 -0.85 -12.40 7.44
C THR A 32 -1.06 -13.88 7.75
N GLN A 33 -0.58 -14.77 6.86
CA GLN A 33 -0.67 -16.21 7.05
C GLN A 33 -0.01 -16.66 8.36
N THR A 34 1.20 -16.17 8.60
CA THR A 34 2.02 -16.56 9.76
C THR A 34 1.42 -16.04 11.07
N ALA A 35 0.86 -14.82 11.07
CA ALA A 35 0.15 -14.27 12.22
C ALA A 35 -1.09 -15.10 12.56
N GLY A 36 -1.91 -15.44 11.55
CA GLY A 36 -3.11 -16.28 11.73
C GLY A 36 -2.78 -17.66 12.29
N GLN A 37 -1.71 -18.31 11.81
CA GLN A 37 -1.24 -19.60 12.35
C GLN A 37 -0.85 -19.54 13.84
N ARG A 38 -0.53 -18.35 14.37
CA ARG A 38 -0.17 -18.12 15.77
C ARG A 38 -1.32 -17.58 16.62
N GLY A 39 -2.53 -17.48 16.05
CA GLY A 39 -3.68 -16.90 16.73
C GLY A 39 -3.55 -15.40 17.01
N ILE A 40 -2.70 -14.69 16.25
CA ILE A 40 -2.59 -13.24 16.30
C ILE A 40 -3.70 -12.65 15.43
N ASP A 41 -4.34 -11.58 15.89
CA ASP A 41 -5.36 -10.85 15.12
C ASP A 41 -4.78 -10.32 13.80
N THR A 42 -5.38 -10.74 12.68
CA THR A 42 -4.92 -10.44 11.32
C THR A 42 -5.63 -9.25 10.67
N ARG A 43 -6.59 -8.59 11.34
CA ARG A 43 -7.39 -7.53 10.70
C ARG A 43 -6.54 -6.39 10.13
N LEU A 44 -5.48 -5.99 10.84
CA LEU A 44 -4.58 -4.93 10.39
C LEU A 44 -3.72 -5.35 9.18
N PRO A 45 -2.95 -6.46 9.21
CA PRO A 45 -2.17 -6.87 8.05
C PRO A 45 -3.06 -7.24 6.84
N GLU A 46 -4.28 -7.74 7.06
CA GLU A 46 -5.26 -7.96 5.99
C GLU A 46 -5.70 -6.65 5.32
N LEU A 47 -5.99 -5.61 6.12
CA LEU A 47 -6.30 -4.28 5.60
C LEU A 47 -5.14 -3.72 4.75
N ILE A 48 -3.91 -3.84 5.26
CA ILE A 48 -2.72 -3.38 4.55
C ILE A 48 -2.54 -4.16 3.23
N SER A 49 -2.64 -5.49 3.25
CA SER A 49 -2.56 -6.33 2.04
C SER A 49 -3.64 -5.93 1.01
N SER A 50 -4.87 -5.67 1.47
CA SER A 50 -5.95 -5.20 0.60
C SER A 50 -5.61 -3.86 -0.05
N LEU A 51 -5.08 -2.89 0.70
CA LEU A 51 -4.67 -1.60 0.15
C LEU A 51 -3.50 -1.74 -0.83
N THR A 52 -2.48 -2.53 -0.50
CA THR A 52 -1.35 -2.82 -1.40
C THR A 52 -1.83 -3.38 -2.74
N ARG A 53 -2.75 -4.35 -2.73
CA ARG A 53 -3.32 -4.90 -3.98
C ARG A 53 -4.15 -3.89 -4.76
N ALA A 54 -4.91 -3.04 -4.08
CA ALA A 54 -5.63 -1.95 -4.72
C ALA A 54 -4.67 -0.94 -5.36
N GLY A 55 -3.57 -0.58 -4.69
CA GLY A 55 -2.52 0.29 -5.22
C GLY A 55 -1.85 -0.28 -6.47
N ILE A 56 -1.45 -1.55 -6.44
CA ILE A 56 -0.91 -2.26 -7.62
C ILE A 56 -1.92 -2.22 -8.77
N SER A 57 -3.20 -2.51 -8.51
CA SER A 57 -4.25 -2.51 -9.53
C SER A 57 -4.49 -1.12 -10.12
N ALA A 58 -4.25 -0.06 -9.35
CA ALA A 58 -4.35 1.33 -9.79
C ALA A 58 -3.09 1.84 -10.52
N GLY A 59 -2.07 1.00 -10.71
CA GLY A 59 -0.85 1.33 -11.44
C GLY A 59 0.33 1.81 -10.58
N PHE A 60 0.21 1.78 -9.26
CA PHE A 60 1.29 2.16 -8.32
C PHE A 60 2.23 0.99 -7.99
N GLY A 61 2.24 -0.08 -8.80
CA GLY A 61 2.97 -1.31 -8.48
C GLY A 61 4.46 -1.11 -8.21
N LEU A 62 5.11 -0.22 -8.97
CA LEU A 62 6.54 0.12 -8.86
C LEU A 62 6.81 1.38 -8.02
N GLU A 63 5.81 1.87 -7.29
CA GLU A 63 5.90 3.06 -6.48
C GLU A 63 6.01 2.67 -4.99
N SER A 64 6.59 3.55 -4.18
CA SER A 64 6.72 3.33 -2.72
C SER A 64 5.38 3.13 -2.04
N PHE A 65 5.37 2.46 -0.88
CA PHE A 65 4.24 2.31 0.03
C PHE A 65 3.45 3.60 0.29
N ALA A 66 4.10 4.77 0.27
CA ALA A 66 3.43 6.05 0.44
C ALA A 66 2.34 6.34 -0.62
N SER A 67 2.42 5.71 -1.80
CA SER A 67 1.42 5.83 -2.88
C SER A 67 0.03 5.34 -2.48
N LEU A 68 -0.09 4.50 -1.44
CA LEU A 68 -1.38 4.02 -0.92
C LEU A 68 -2.29 5.15 -0.41
N ILE A 69 -1.73 6.34 -0.15
CA ILE A 69 -2.53 7.52 0.17
C ILE A 69 -3.52 7.86 -0.96
N GLU A 70 -3.16 7.60 -2.22
CA GLU A 70 -4.01 7.87 -3.38
C GLU A 70 -5.23 6.95 -3.41
N ILE A 71 -5.09 5.74 -2.87
CA ILE A 71 -6.19 4.79 -2.68
C ILE A 71 -7.08 5.22 -1.53
N ILE A 72 -6.48 5.68 -0.42
CA ILE A 72 -7.21 6.10 0.79
C ILE A 72 -8.00 7.39 0.56
N HIS A 73 -7.47 8.34 -0.22
CA HIS A 73 -8.20 9.55 -0.62
C HIS A 73 -9.43 9.25 -1.48
N GLY A 74 -9.51 8.04 -2.03
CA GLY A 74 -10.48 7.67 -3.04
C GLY A 74 -10.05 8.24 -4.38
N SER A 75 -9.95 7.40 -5.42
CA SER A 75 -10.05 7.89 -6.78
C SER A 75 -11.31 8.75 -6.84
N THR A 76 -11.15 10.07 -6.97
CA THR A 76 -12.30 10.93 -7.17
C THR A 76 -12.96 10.44 -8.45
N ASP A 77 -14.14 9.86 -8.31
CA ASP A 77 -14.97 9.50 -9.45
C ASP A 77 -15.23 10.80 -10.23
N GLU A 78 -14.46 11.02 -11.29
CA GLU A 78 -14.86 11.88 -12.40
C GLU A 78 -15.91 11.15 -13.25
N HIS A 79 -17.05 10.84 -12.60
CA HIS A 79 -18.33 10.53 -13.23
C HIS A 79 -19.39 11.37 -12.54
N GLY A 80 -19.40 12.66 -12.87
CA GLY A 80 -20.32 13.64 -12.32
C GLY A 80 -20.65 14.72 -13.35
N THR A 81 -21.64 14.40 -14.20
CA THR A 81 -22.38 15.22 -15.19
C THR A 81 -21.87 15.24 -16.63
#